data_AF-A0A7Y8GVR9-F1
#
_entry.id   AF-A0A7Y8GVR9-F1
#
_cell.length_a   1.000
_cell.length_b   1.000
_cell.length_c   1.000
_cell.angle_alpha   90.00
_cell.angle_beta   90.00
_cell.angle_gamma   90.00
#
_symmetry.space_group_name_H-M   'P 1'
#
loop_
_entity.id
_entity.type
_entity.pdbx_description
1 polymer ?
#
loop_
_entity_poly.entity_id
_entity_poly.type
_entity_poly.pdbx_seq_one_letter_code
_entity_poly.pdbx_strand_id
1 'polypeptide(L)'
;MDVTVSLSTPQAVSWPLPVDDDLAPADRVSALHQGPLHTPGVLQAFAPARDDDSRKTLRRMAEIGFLPGESVRVVSRGWLRGGPIAVRVGQSTFALRAHEAALLQVRWAVKV
;
A
#
# COMPACT_ATOMS: atom_id res chain seq x y z
N MET A 1 7.09 -49.78 -14.57
CA MET A 1 6.39 -48.50 -14.84
C MET A 1 6.44 -47.73 -13.53
N ASP A 2 7.44 -46.85 -13.37
CA ASP A 2 7.64 -46.09 -12.13
C ASP A 2 7.30 -44.63 -12.38
N VAL A 3 6.29 -44.11 -11.68
CA VAL A 3 5.94 -42.69 -11.67
C VAL A 3 6.61 -42.08 -10.44
N THR A 4 7.69 -41.33 -10.66
CA THR A 4 8.27 -40.48 -9.62
C THR A 4 7.50 -39.16 -9.58
N VAL A 5 6.69 -38.94 -8.54
CA VAL A 5 6.08 -37.63 -8.27
C VAL A 5 7.10 -36.76 -7.55
N SER A 6 7.64 -35.78 -8.26
CA SER A 6 8.46 -34.71 -7.68
C SER A 6 7.54 -33.67 -7.04
N LEU A 7 7.47 -33.66 -5.71
CA LEU A 7 6.79 -32.61 -4.97
C LEU A 7 7.72 -31.40 -4.85
N SER A 8 7.58 -30.46 -5.79
CA SER A 8 8.19 -29.14 -5.72
C SER A 8 7.68 -28.43 -4.47
N THR A 9 8.59 -28.07 -3.57
CA THR A 9 8.28 -27.33 -2.34
C THR A 9 7.79 -25.92 -2.72
N PRO A 10 6.66 -25.42 -2.20
CA PRO A 10 6.29 -24.03 -2.44
C PRO A 10 7.34 -23.11 -1.78
N GLN A 11 8.01 -22.32 -2.61
CA GLN A 11 9.00 -21.33 -2.19
C GLN A 11 8.32 -20.29 -1.29
N ALA A 12 8.68 -20.29 0.00
CA ALA A 12 8.25 -19.28 0.94
C ALA A 12 8.85 -17.93 0.56
N VAL A 13 8.00 -16.97 0.18
CA VAL A 13 8.38 -15.55 0.20
C VAL A 13 8.18 -15.07 1.63
N SER A 14 9.25 -15.07 2.42
CA SER A 14 9.32 -14.32 3.67
C SER A 14 10.12 -13.04 3.46
N TRP A 15 9.42 -11.90 3.51
CA TRP A 15 9.99 -10.59 3.72
C TRP A 15 9.03 -9.80 4.63
N PRO A 16 9.50 -9.05 5.65
CA PRO A 16 10.89 -8.59 5.84
C PRO A 16 11.82 -9.41 6.73
N LEU A 17 13.13 -9.27 6.44
CA LEU A 17 14.28 -9.64 7.27
C LEU A 17 14.20 -9.07 8.70
N PRO A 18 15.02 -9.56 9.65
CA PRO A 18 15.20 -8.94 10.96
C PRO A 18 15.52 -7.46 10.76
N VAL A 19 14.60 -6.61 11.22
CA VAL A 19 14.83 -5.18 11.35
C VAL A 19 15.86 -5.02 12.46
N ASP A 20 17.06 -4.57 12.11
CA ASP A 20 17.96 -3.97 13.09
C ASP A 20 17.19 -2.77 13.69
N ASP A 21 16.84 -2.87 14.97
CA ASP A 21 16.05 -1.87 15.72
C ASP A 21 16.85 -0.58 16.03
N ASP A 22 18.06 -0.45 15.48
CA ASP A 22 18.90 0.72 15.68
C ASP A 22 18.76 1.72 14.51
N LEU A 23 17.87 2.70 14.75
CA LEU A 23 17.79 4.01 14.10
C LEU A 23 17.18 4.07 12.68
N ALA A 24 15.94 3.62 12.50
CA ALA A 24 15.14 4.10 11.37
C ALA A 24 14.84 5.61 11.55
N PRO A 25 15.21 6.49 10.61
CA PRO A 25 14.85 7.91 10.67
C PRO A 25 13.33 8.07 10.80
N ALA A 26 12.89 9.02 11.62
CA ALA A 26 11.49 9.23 12.01
C ALA A 26 10.47 8.95 10.89
N ASP A 27 9.93 7.74 10.88
CA ASP A 27 8.87 7.30 9.96
C ASP A 27 7.74 8.33 9.98
N ARG A 28 7.50 9.00 8.84
CA ARG A 28 6.40 9.97 8.74
C ARG A 28 5.14 9.26 8.30
N VAL A 29 4.10 9.34 9.12
CA VAL A 29 2.74 8.97 8.71
C VAL A 29 2.08 10.14 7.99
N SER A 30 1.54 9.91 6.81
CA SER A 30 0.71 10.87 6.09
C SER A 30 -0.31 10.17 5.20
N ALA A 31 -1.31 10.92 4.75
CA ALA A 31 -2.31 10.39 3.84
C ALA A 31 -1.70 10.07 2.47
N LEU A 32 -2.14 8.98 1.84
CA LEU A 32 -1.56 8.44 0.61
C LEU A 32 -1.47 9.48 -0.52
N HIS A 33 -2.47 10.34 -0.65
CA HIS A 33 -2.47 11.39 -1.66
C HIS A 33 -1.30 12.39 -1.57
N GLN A 34 -0.73 12.56 -0.38
CA GLN A 34 0.43 13.42 -0.08
C GLN A 34 1.76 12.66 -0.12
N GLY A 35 1.72 11.34 -0.33
CA GLY A 35 2.89 10.47 -0.26
C GLY A 35 3.95 10.75 -1.36
N PRO A 36 5.24 10.58 -1.09
CA PRO A 36 6.26 10.68 -2.12
C PRO A 36 6.05 9.69 -3.29
N LEU A 37 6.44 10.08 -4.51
CA LEU A 37 6.45 9.17 -5.67
C LEU A 37 7.53 8.10 -5.50
N HIS A 38 7.23 6.89 -5.94
CA HIS A 38 8.14 5.75 -6.03
C HIS A 38 8.78 5.28 -4.71
N THR A 39 8.40 5.88 -3.59
CA THR A 39 8.82 5.48 -2.26
C THR A 39 7.85 4.42 -1.72
N PRO A 40 8.35 3.27 -1.24
CA PRO A 40 7.50 2.30 -0.55
C PRO A 40 6.99 2.90 0.77
N GLY A 41 5.74 2.61 1.07
CA GLY A 41 5.12 2.90 2.37
C GLY A 41 4.32 1.69 2.85
N VAL A 42 3.96 1.68 4.12
CA VAL A 42 3.12 0.66 4.73
C VAL A 42 1.79 1.29 5.10
N LEU A 43 0.69 0.75 4.58
CA LEU A 43 -0.64 1.21 4.98
C LEU A 43 -0.86 0.89 6.45
N GLN A 44 -1.16 1.89 7.27
CA GLN A 44 -1.33 1.74 8.72
C GLN A 44 -2.79 1.59 9.09
N ALA A 45 -3.64 2.46 8.53
CA ALA A 45 -5.04 2.53 8.89
C ALA A 45 -5.84 3.27 7.82
N PHE A 46 -7.16 3.19 7.94
CA PHE A 46 -8.07 4.10 7.27
C PHE A 46 -8.37 5.30 8.17
N ALA A 47 -8.52 6.47 7.55
CA ALA A 47 -9.09 7.63 8.22
C ALA A 47 -10.56 7.35 8.59
N PRO A 48 -11.11 8.01 9.63
CA PRO A 48 -12.50 7.85 10.00
C PRO A 48 -13.42 8.24 8.84
N ALA A 49 -14.31 7.34 8.41
CA ALA A 49 -15.33 7.67 7.44
C ALA A 49 -16.40 8.56 8.08
N ARG A 50 -16.62 9.74 7.49
CA ARG A 50 -17.53 10.77 8.03
C ARG A 50 -18.94 10.69 7.43
N ASP A 51 -19.10 9.92 6.36
CA ASP A 51 -20.31 9.81 5.56
C ASP A 51 -20.38 8.41 4.89
N ASP A 52 -21.52 8.09 4.30
CA ASP A 52 -21.76 6.78 3.68
C ASP A 52 -20.88 6.52 2.44
N ASP A 53 -20.52 7.55 1.68
CA ASP A 53 -19.69 7.39 0.49
C ASP A 53 -18.24 7.08 0.88
N SER A 54 -17.73 7.74 1.94
CA SER A 54 -16.47 7.40 2.57
C SER A 54 -16.47 5.96 3.10
N ARG A 55 -17.56 5.50 3.73
CA ARG A 55 -17.68 4.11 4.23
C ARG A 55 -17.66 3.09 3.09
N LYS A 56 -18.39 3.35 2.01
CA LYS A 56 -18.40 2.49 0.80
C LYS A 56 -17.01 2.45 0.15
N THR A 57 -16.36 3.60 0.05
CA THR A 57 -14.99 3.71 -0.48
C THR A 57 -14.02 2.86 0.33
N LEU A 58 -14.01 2.99 1.66
CA LEU A 58 -13.12 2.20 2.51
C LEU A 58 -13.35 0.69 2.40
N ARG A 59 -14.63 0.27 2.31
CA ARG A 59 -14.97 -1.13 2.09
C ARG A 59 -14.38 -1.64 0.76
N ARG A 60 -14.56 -0.87 -0.32
CA ARG A 60 -13.99 -1.20 -1.63
C ARG A 60 -12.46 -1.26 -1.59
N MET A 61 -11.81 -0.34 -0.87
CA MET A 61 -10.36 -0.34 -0.69
C MET A 61 -9.89 -1.65 -0.04
N ALA A 62 -10.57 -2.10 1.02
CA ALA A 62 -10.27 -3.39 1.65
C ALA A 62 -10.51 -4.58 0.72
N GLU A 63 -11.60 -4.59 -0.06
CA GLU A 63 -11.92 -5.66 -1.01
C GLU A 63 -10.86 -5.84 -2.11
N ILE A 64 -10.20 -4.76 -2.54
CA ILE A 64 -9.17 -4.79 -3.59
C ILE A 64 -7.74 -4.89 -3.03
N GLY A 65 -7.59 -5.03 -1.71
CA GLY A 65 -6.31 -5.35 -1.06
C GLY A 65 -5.59 -4.19 -0.35
N PHE A 66 -6.19 -3.01 -0.24
CA PHE A 66 -5.65 -1.95 0.63
C PHE A 66 -5.97 -2.30 2.09
N LEU A 67 -5.11 -3.11 2.71
CA LEU A 67 -5.26 -3.57 4.09
C LEU A 67 -4.14 -2.98 4.97
N PRO A 68 -4.39 -2.69 6.25
CA PRO A 68 -3.32 -2.38 7.20
C PRO A 68 -2.21 -3.43 7.18
N GLY A 69 -0.96 -2.98 7.13
CA GLY A 69 0.24 -3.81 6.97
C GLY A 69 0.70 -3.99 5.52
N GLU A 70 -0.16 -3.71 4.53
CA GLU A 70 0.18 -3.92 3.12
C GLU A 70 1.17 -2.85 2.59
N SER A 71 2.08 -3.30 1.74
CA SER A 71 3.04 -2.41 1.06
C SER A 71 2.34 -1.65 -0.06
N VAL A 72 2.46 -0.33 -0.02
CA VAL A 72 1.88 0.59 -1.01
C VAL A 72 2.95 1.48 -1.62
N ARG A 73 2.76 1.88 -2.87
CA ARG A 73 3.66 2.82 -3.55
C ARG A 73 2.89 3.71 -4.50
N VAL A 74 3.08 5.02 -4.40
CA VAL A 74 2.58 5.94 -5.42
C VAL A 74 3.45 5.81 -6.69
N VAL A 75 2.84 5.43 -7.80
CA VAL A 75 3.51 5.22 -9.09
C VAL A 75 3.51 6.50 -9.91
N SER A 76 2.38 7.20 -9.98
CA SER A 76 2.27 8.45 -10.73
C SER A 76 1.10 9.28 -10.23
N ARG A 77 1.08 10.55 -10.65
CA ARG A 77 -0.03 11.48 -10.42
C ARG A 77 -0.52 11.99 -11.76
N GLY A 78 -1.84 12.01 -11.94
CA GLY A 78 -2.47 12.62 -13.10
C GLY A 78 -2.10 14.10 -13.21
N TRP A 79 -1.81 14.53 -14.43
CA TRP A 79 -1.35 15.88 -14.75
C TRP A 79 -2.49 16.92 -14.78
N LEU A 80 -3.73 16.46 -14.91
CA LEU A 80 -4.91 17.33 -14.88
C LEU A 80 -5.31 17.68 -13.44
N ARG A 81 -5.96 18.83 -13.23
CA ARG A 81 -6.39 19.28 -11.90
C ARG A 81 -7.33 18.25 -11.25
N GLY A 82 -6.93 17.70 -10.11
CA GLY A 82 -7.67 16.63 -9.44
C GLY A 82 -7.54 15.25 -10.11
N GLY A 83 -6.53 15.08 -10.97
CA GLY A 83 -6.24 13.82 -11.66
C GLY A 83 -6.01 12.66 -10.68
N PRO A 84 -6.23 11.42 -11.14
CA PRO A 84 -6.09 10.25 -10.29
C PRO A 84 -4.62 10.02 -9.90
N ILE A 85 -4.44 9.29 -8.80
CA ILE A 85 -3.15 8.86 -8.29
C ILE A 85 -3.04 7.37 -8.59
N ALA A 86 -2.03 6.97 -9.36
CA ALA A 86 -1.75 5.56 -9.59
C ALA A 86 -0.99 5.01 -8.39
N VAL A 87 -1.53 3.98 -7.76
CA VAL A 87 -0.96 3.35 -6.56
C VAL A 87 -0.79 1.86 -6.81
N ARG A 88 0.40 1.36 -6.52
CA ARG A 88 0.69 -0.07 -6.50
C ARG A 88 0.48 -0.63 -5.09
N VAL A 89 -0.20 -1.76 -5.01
CA VAL A 89 -0.45 -2.55 -3.79
C VAL A 89 -0.16 -4.01 -4.13
N GLY A 90 0.80 -4.62 -3.45
CA GLY A 90 1.35 -5.91 -3.87
C GLY A 90 1.81 -5.92 -5.34
N GLN A 91 1.14 -6.71 -6.19
CA GLN A 91 1.39 -6.81 -7.64
C GLN A 91 0.42 -5.98 -8.51
N SER A 92 -0.62 -5.40 -7.91
CA SER A 92 -1.70 -4.72 -8.63
C SER A 92 -1.49 -3.20 -8.62
N THR A 93 -1.99 -2.51 -9.66
CA THR A 93 -1.97 -1.04 -9.74
C THR A 93 -3.38 -0.50 -9.92
N PHE A 94 -3.75 0.47 -9.10
CA PHE A 94 -5.07 1.09 -9.07
C PHE A 94 -4.98 2.61 -9.26
N ALA A 95 -5.95 3.19 -9.95
CA ALA A 95 -6.10 4.63 -10.04
C ALA A 95 -7.09 5.11 -8.98
N LEU A 96 -6.61 5.86 -7.99
CA LEU A 96 -7.43 6.42 -6.92
C LEU A 96 -7.69 7.90 -7.16
N ARG A 97 -8.89 8.38 -6.82
CA ARG A 97 -9.12 9.82 -6.72
C ARG A 97 -8.40 10.37 -5.49
N ALA A 98 -8.02 11.65 -5.52
CA ALA A 98 -7.30 12.27 -4.42
C ALA A 98 -8.04 12.17 -3.07
N HIS A 99 -9.37 12.30 -3.06
CA HIS A 99 -10.17 12.17 -1.83
C HIS A 99 -10.27 10.72 -1.32
N GLU A 100 -10.26 9.72 -2.21
CA GLU A 100 -10.22 8.31 -1.81
C GLU A 100 -8.86 8.00 -1.17
N ALA A 101 -7.77 8.43 -1.81
CA ALA A 101 -6.41 8.30 -1.29
C ALA A 101 -6.17 9.14 -0.02
N ALA A 102 -6.98 10.17 0.25
CA ALA A 102 -6.92 10.92 1.51
C ALA A 102 -7.39 10.09 2.72
N LEU A 103 -8.17 9.04 2.48
CA LEU A 103 -8.66 8.14 3.52
C LEU A 103 -7.63 7.07 3.93
N LEU A 104 -6.49 6.96 3.24
CA LEU A 104 -5.50 5.90 3.46
C LEU A 104 -4.28 6.48 4.18
N GLN A 105 -4.06 6.08 5.44
CA GLN A 105 -2.93 6.56 6.26
C GLN A 105 -1.72 5.66 6.07
N VAL A 106 -0.62 6.23 5.60
CA VAL A 106 0.57 5.46 5.19
C VAL A 106 1.78 5.95 5.94
N ARG A 107 2.57 4.99 6.44
CA ARG A 107 3.89 5.24 7.00
C ARG A 107 4.92 5.14 5.89
N TRP A 108 5.69 6.21 5.69
CA TRP A 108 6.70 6.28 4.63
C TRP A 108 8.10 6.08 5.20
N ALA A 109 8.90 5.27 4.51
CA ALA A 109 10.33 5.24 4.77
C ALA A 109 10.93 6.62 4.47
N VAL A 110 11.58 7.21 5.46
CA VAL A 110 12.33 8.46 5.27
C VAL A 110 13.68 8.12 4.66
N LYS A 111 14.06 8.83 3.59
CA LYS A 111 15.44 8.80 3.10
C LYS A 111 16.27 9.70 4.01
N VAL A 112 17.24 9.13 4.73
CA VAL A 112 18.32 9.87 5.40
C VAL A 112 19.27 10.42 4.37
#